data_AF-A0A8H4NRY1-F1
#
_entry.id   AF-A0A8H4NRY1-F1
#
_cell.length_a   1.000
_cell.length_b   1.000
_cell.length_c   1.000
_cell.angle_alpha   90.00
_cell.angle_beta   90.00
_cell.angle_gamma   90.00
#
_symmetry.space_group_name_H-M   'P 1'
#
loop_
_entity.id
_entity.type
_entity.pdbx_description
1 polymer ?
#
loop_
_entity_poly.entity_id
_entity_poly.type
_entity_poly.pdbx_seq_one_letter_code
_entity_poly.pdbx_strand_id
1 'polypeptide(L)'
;MAPSIYVGFWGKAHVILISAINFLFSICLFQLRNWTTQGHLFHYVRHNLSTVTLYVQFTSAILASSNVYALRQSTNFSRRLAVARQWIPFENFVFWTLLTSGSLDFTLPAMFTALLCLGFGLQFTLAPLWAAAMIPSMTEHKCFLFTVGGKFSNESRPIWDSQFEMRWPRTVWNMFEYCHSVWRDESLYTNCPVPHLNGFLLRAGESSTGYGKAVPKFDNSGFTYKDRSYGAGSGVGIAPGITTTGLDEARVQEFSFTELGYKATVDFIRNSSSILYFINGPPTGKDYPHAYHIYGWLPNSCEGSLEETYPVTSWSENFENMTAWSALYNPDTKSNILSIAAGPGKYSVFNCTQCDIRFEPRAMQVQVNVTSRSFTVKPLHDVNITDPEPSGNHTAAVVRSLNLLSRMTGHLYVSEIGEVLLSSLNGLRARPNQSDNIEHLALTATSNFLTSLVDNILAAYSISQVYIAKDTYPIEIPNAFCEAIRLGSHTYIIATLVVNAAIFCYMIADLLLHQGWRNLPDWDMKKVQDLVYGVLHGGRVSNGNMIDHAENCKEKVLLERVVYDEVDGWEANRGGTWKLRFSRTPTVHGLLLDPQSEELS
;
A
#
# COMPACT_ATOMS: atom_id res chain seq x y z
N MET A 1 42.95 -55.34 4.02
CA MET A 1 41.62 -55.51 4.65
C MET A 1 41.01 -54.18 5.14
N ALA A 2 41.19 -53.06 4.42
CA ALA A 2 40.77 -51.72 4.87
C ALA A 2 39.98 -50.82 3.87
N PRO A 3 39.74 -51.15 2.57
CA PRO A 3 39.03 -50.23 1.69
C PRO A 3 37.48 -50.33 1.71
N SER A 4 36.86 -51.37 2.28
CA SER A 4 35.37 -51.49 2.23
C SER A 4 34.63 -50.72 3.32
N ILE A 5 35.29 -50.33 4.42
CA ILE A 5 34.65 -49.62 5.55
C ILE A 5 34.33 -48.16 5.17
N TYR A 6 35.16 -47.52 4.34
CA TYR A 6 34.99 -46.12 3.96
C TYR A 6 33.78 -45.90 3.03
N VAL A 7 33.53 -46.79 2.06
CA VAL A 7 32.42 -46.62 1.11
C VAL A 7 31.05 -46.81 1.80
N GLY A 8 30.97 -47.73 2.78
CA GLY A 8 29.72 -48.00 3.51
C GLY A 8 29.34 -46.93 4.54
N PHE A 9 30.30 -46.24 5.15
CA PHE A 9 30.03 -45.20 6.15
C PHE A 9 29.53 -43.90 5.51
N TRP A 10 30.23 -43.41 4.46
CA TRP A 10 29.83 -42.21 3.72
C TRP A 10 28.50 -42.39 2.98
N GLY A 11 28.21 -43.61 2.51
CA GLY A 11 26.91 -43.99 1.95
C GLY A 11 25.73 -43.96 2.93
N LYS A 12 25.97 -43.89 4.25
CA LYS A 12 24.91 -43.81 5.28
C LYS A 12 24.85 -42.42 5.92
N ALA A 13 26.02 -41.82 6.17
CA ALA A 13 26.13 -40.52 6.78
C ALA A 13 25.48 -39.40 5.94
N HIS A 14 25.54 -39.48 4.60
CA HIS A 14 24.98 -38.43 3.75
C HIS A 14 23.45 -38.29 3.88
N VAL A 15 22.71 -39.38 4.15
CA VAL A 15 21.24 -39.33 4.30
C VAL A 15 20.85 -38.48 5.52
N ILE A 16 21.53 -38.69 6.65
CA ILE A 16 21.32 -37.93 7.88
C ILE A 16 21.78 -36.49 7.68
N LEU A 17 22.93 -36.29 7.03
CA LEU A 17 23.49 -34.97 6.78
C LEU A 17 22.53 -34.11 5.92
N ILE A 18 21.95 -34.69 4.86
CA ILE A 18 20.98 -33.99 4.01
C ILE A 18 19.76 -33.53 4.82
N SER A 19 19.17 -34.42 5.63
CA SER A 19 18.03 -34.05 6.46
C SER A 19 18.39 -33.02 7.54
N ALA A 20 19.59 -33.11 8.12
CA ALA A 20 20.09 -32.14 9.09
C ALA A 20 20.27 -30.75 8.45
N ILE A 21 20.82 -30.68 7.23
CA ILE A 21 20.96 -29.42 6.49
C ILE A 21 19.60 -28.78 6.22
N ASN A 22 18.60 -29.55 5.77
CA ASN A 22 17.25 -29.04 5.53
C ASN A 22 16.60 -28.54 6.83
N PHE A 23 16.77 -29.26 7.93
CA PHE A 23 16.27 -28.84 9.23
C PHE A 23 16.95 -27.55 9.71
N LEU A 24 18.27 -27.44 9.61
CA LEU A 24 19.02 -26.22 9.94
C LEU A 24 18.58 -25.04 9.07
N PHE A 25 18.35 -25.25 7.78
CA PHE A 25 17.84 -24.21 6.88
C PHE A 25 16.45 -23.74 7.32
N SER A 26 15.56 -24.65 7.72
CA SER A 26 14.24 -24.30 8.25
C SER A 26 14.31 -23.52 9.58
N ILE A 27 15.27 -23.84 10.46
CA ILE A 27 15.55 -23.07 11.68
C ILE A 27 16.04 -21.66 11.31
N CYS A 28 16.93 -21.54 10.33
CA CYS A 28 17.42 -20.24 9.86
C CYS A 28 16.26 -19.36 9.35
N LEU A 29 15.36 -19.91 8.52
CA LEU A 29 14.16 -19.20 8.08
C LEU A 29 13.25 -18.80 9.25
N PHE A 30 13.12 -19.65 10.27
CA PHE A 30 12.32 -19.34 11.46
C PHE A 30 12.92 -18.20 12.29
N GLN A 31 14.25 -18.10 12.38
CA GLN A 31 14.94 -16.97 13.00
C GLN A 31 14.76 -15.68 12.19
N LEU A 32 14.76 -15.79 10.86
CA LEU A 32 14.55 -14.67 9.94
C LEU A 32 13.07 -14.29 9.74
N ARG A 33 12.13 -14.93 10.43
CA ARG A 33 10.68 -14.73 10.18
C ARG A 33 10.19 -13.29 10.40
N ASN A 34 10.85 -12.55 11.29
CA ASN A 34 10.52 -11.15 11.60
C ASN A 34 11.44 -10.17 10.86
N TRP A 35 12.34 -10.67 10.02
CA TRP A 35 13.25 -9.82 9.28
C TRP A 35 12.51 -9.14 8.12
N THR A 36 12.59 -7.82 8.10
CA THR A 36 11.97 -6.96 7.09
C THR A 36 13.01 -6.03 6.48
N THR A 37 12.86 -5.70 5.21
CA THR A 37 13.78 -4.81 4.47
C THR A 37 13.00 -3.77 3.66
N GLN A 38 13.51 -2.53 3.63
CA GLN A 38 12.91 -1.36 2.94
C GLN A 38 13.85 -0.70 1.92
N GLY A 39 15.09 -1.18 1.76
CA GLY A 39 16.11 -0.54 0.91
C GLY A 39 16.23 -1.13 -0.51
N HIS A 40 17.44 -1.14 -1.07
CA HIS A 40 17.70 -1.67 -2.42
C HIS A 40 17.13 -3.08 -2.69
N LEU A 41 17.14 -3.95 -1.68
CA LEU A 41 16.59 -5.29 -1.80
C LEU A 41 15.06 -5.25 -2.02
N PHE A 42 14.34 -4.32 -1.40
CA PHE A 42 12.92 -4.10 -1.62
C PHE A 42 12.65 -3.73 -3.09
N HIS A 43 13.39 -2.76 -3.62
CA HIS A 43 13.26 -2.34 -5.03
C HIS A 43 13.58 -3.46 -6.00
N TYR A 44 14.66 -4.20 -5.74
CA TYR A 44 15.08 -5.31 -6.59
C TYR A 44 14.01 -6.39 -6.67
N VAL A 45 13.49 -6.83 -5.51
CA VAL A 45 12.46 -7.87 -5.43
C VAL A 45 11.16 -7.41 -6.08
N ARG A 46 10.78 -6.13 -5.91
CA ARG A 46 9.56 -5.60 -6.52
C ARG A 46 9.64 -5.53 -8.04
N HIS A 47 10.74 -5.01 -8.58
CA HIS A 47 10.90 -4.88 -10.04
C HIS A 47 11.14 -6.23 -10.72
N ASN A 48 11.81 -7.16 -10.04
CA ASN A 48 12.17 -8.47 -10.58
C ASN A 48 11.42 -9.63 -9.89
N LEU A 49 10.14 -9.42 -9.56
CA LEU A 49 9.35 -10.40 -8.82
C LEU A 49 9.33 -11.77 -9.51
N SER A 50 9.22 -11.80 -10.84
CA SER A 50 9.23 -13.03 -11.63
C SER A 50 10.55 -13.80 -11.49
N THR A 51 11.68 -13.08 -11.55
CA THR A 51 13.02 -13.66 -11.40
C THR A 51 13.23 -14.22 -10.00
N VAL A 52 12.85 -13.47 -8.97
CA VAL A 52 12.96 -13.90 -7.57
C VAL A 52 12.08 -15.14 -7.32
N THR A 53 10.87 -15.15 -7.86
CA THR A 53 9.95 -16.29 -7.74
C THR A 53 10.52 -17.54 -8.41
N LEU A 54 11.14 -17.40 -9.59
CA LEU A 54 11.80 -18.50 -10.28
C LEU A 54 12.96 -19.08 -9.46
N TYR A 55 13.83 -18.23 -8.88
CA TYR A 55 14.90 -18.69 -8.00
C TYR A 55 14.36 -19.43 -6.78
N VAL A 56 13.30 -18.90 -6.15
CA VAL A 56 12.64 -19.54 -5.00
C VAL A 56 12.03 -20.88 -5.38
N GLN A 57 11.40 -20.99 -6.55
CA GLN A 57 10.87 -22.27 -7.05
C GLN A 57 11.98 -23.29 -7.25
N PHE A 58 13.10 -22.89 -7.88
CA PHE A 58 14.24 -23.78 -8.09
C PHE A 58 14.86 -24.27 -6.78
N THR A 59 15.11 -23.38 -5.82
CA THR A 59 15.66 -23.76 -4.51
C THR A 59 14.69 -24.63 -3.71
N SER A 60 13.39 -24.31 -3.74
CA SER A 60 12.35 -25.11 -3.08
C SER A 60 12.26 -26.54 -3.63
N ALA A 61 12.39 -26.70 -4.95
CA ALA A 61 12.37 -28.01 -5.60
C ALA A 61 13.60 -28.86 -5.20
N ILE A 62 14.78 -28.25 -5.08
CA ILE A 62 16.00 -28.94 -4.63
C ILE A 62 15.85 -29.41 -3.17
N LEU A 63 15.39 -28.54 -2.27
CA LEU A 63 15.22 -28.86 -0.84
C LEU A 63 14.11 -29.90 -0.61
N ALA A 64 13.01 -29.82 -1.37
CA ALA A 64 11.98 -30.84 -1.32
C ALA A 64 12.51 -32.18 -1.84
N SER A 65 13.20 -32.19 -2.99
CA SER A 65 13.77 -33.41 -3.58
C SER A 65 14.79 -34.07 -2.65
N SER A 66 15.60 -33.29 -1.94
CA SER A 66 16.58 -33.80 -0.98
C SER A 66 15.91 -34.43 0.26
N ASN A 67 14.83 -33.83 0.77
CA ASN A 67 13.99 -34.44 1.82
C ASN A 67 13.35 -35.76 1.36
N VAL A 68 12.78 -35.79 0.16
CA VAL A 68 12.17 -36.99 -0.42
C VAL A 68 13.21 -38.09 -0.62
N TYR A 69 14.39 -37.74 -1.14
CA TYR A 69 15.51 -38.66 -1.30
C TYR A 69 15.91 -39.28 0.03
N ALA A 70 16.09 -38.45 1.06
CA ALA A 70 16.51 -38.92 2.37
C ALA A 70 15.46 -39.84 3.02
N LEU A 71 14.16 -39.49 2.92
CA LEU A 71 13.05 -40.34 3.40
C LEU A 71 13.01 -41.69 2.67
N ARG A 72 13.08 -41.66 1.33
CA ARG A 72 13.07 -42.89 0.52
C ARG A 72 14.25 -43.78 0.85
N GLN A 73 15.43 -43.20 1.09
CA GLN A 73 16.63 -43.98 1.36
C GLN A 73 16.73 -44.51 2.78
N SER A 74 16.30 -43.73 3.78
CA SER A 74 16.11 -44.23 5.17
C SER A 74 15.15 -45.42 5.18
N THR A 75 14.01 -45.28 4.49
CA THR A 75 13.01 -46.35 4.40
C THR A 75 13.56 -47.59 3.68
N ASN A 76 14.32 -47.41 2.59
CA ASN A 76 15.00 -48.51 1.90
C ASN A 76 15.97 -49.25 2.85
N PHE A 77 16.79 -48.52 3.61
CA PHE A 77 17.74 -49.12 4.54
C PHE A 77 17.04 -49.93 5.63
N SER A 78 16.00 -49.39 6.24
CA SER A 78 15.27 -50.06 7.31
C SER A 78 14.48 -51.26 6.81
N ARG A 79 13.91 -51.20 5.60
CA ARG A 79 13.17 -52.32 5.01
C ARG A 79 14.09 -53.46 4.56
N ARG A 80 15.28 -53.17 4.01
CA ARG A 80 16.28 -54.22 3.74
C ARG A 80 16.69 -54.97 5.00
N LEU A 81 16.90 -54.24 6.10
CA LEU A 81 17.25 -54.86 7.37
C LEU A 81 16.09 -55.68 7.95
N ALA A 82 14.84 -55.24 7.76
CA ALA A 82 13.66 -56.01 8.16
C ALA A 82 13.51 -57.30 7.35
N VAL A 83 13.65 -57.24 6.01
CA VAL A 83 13.62 -58.43 5.13
C VAL A 83 14.74 -59.41 5.47
N ALA A 84 15.93 -58.92 5.83
CA ALA A 84 17.03 -59.79 6.24
C ALA A 84 16.77 -60.52 7.57
N ARG A 85 15.88 -60.00 8.43
CA ARG A 85 15.57 -60.57 9.75
C ARG A 85 14.31 -61.44 9.74
N GLN A 86 13.34 -61.12 8.89
CA GLN A 86 12.01 -61.72 8.91
C GLN A 86 11.47 -61.92 7.50
N TRP A 87 10.70 -63.00 7.32
CA TRP A 87 9.98 -63.27 6.08
C TRP A 87 8.84 -62.25 5.91
N ILE A 88 8.88 -61.48 4.83
CA ILE A 88 7.85 -60.47 4.50
C ILE A 88 7.00 -61.00 3.34
N PRO A 89 5.65 -60.87 3.39
CA PRO A 89 4.78 -61.21 2.27
C PRO A 89 5.16 -60.46 0.98
N PHE A 90 4.96 -61.09 -0.17
CA PHE A 90 5.34 -60.52 -1.47
C PHE A 90 4.67 -59.16 -1.74
N GLU A 91 3.39 -59.01 -1.44
CA GLU A 91 2.67 -57.74 -1.62
C GLU A 91 3.26 -56.59 -0.78
N ASN A 92 3.62 -56.87 0.47
CA ASN A 92 4.31 -55.91 1.33
C ASN A 92 5.68 -55.55 0.75
N PHE A 93 6.42 -56.54 0.24
CA PHE A 93 7.71 -56.32 -0.38
C PHE A 93 7.60 -55.42 -1.62
N VAL A 94 6.63 -55.69 -2.51
CA VAL A 94 6.35 -54.86 -3.70
C VAL A 94 5.95 -53.45 -3.29
N PHE A 95 5.07 -53.30 -2.29
CA PHE A 95 4.68 -51.98 -1.77
C PHE A 95 5.90 -51.16 -1.27
N TRP A 96 6.78 -51.75 -0.46
CA TRP A 96 7.99 -51.06 0.03
C TRP A 96 8.97 -50.74 -1.09
N THR A 97 9.08 -51.61 -2.08
CA THR A 97 9.92 -51.37 -3.26
C THR A 97 9.40 -50.18 -4.06
N LEU A 98 8.09 -50.13 -4.32
CA LEU A 98 7.44 -49.03 -5.03
C LEU A 98 7.49 -47.70 -4.25
N LEU A 99 7.34 -47.75 -2.92
CA LEU A 99 7.44 -46.56 -2.07
C LEU A 99 8.86 -45.97 -2.06
N THR A 100 9.90 -46.82 -2.12
CA THR A 100 11.30 -46.39 -2.11
C THR A 100 11.82 -45.98 -3.49
N SER A 101 11.28 -46.54 -4.58
CA SER A 101 11.52 -46.09 -5.96
C SER A 101 10.72 -44.83 -6.31
N GLY A 102 9.55 -44.63 -5.69
CA GLY A 102 8.63 -43.54 -6.01
C GLY A 102 7.81 -43.79 -7.27
N SER A 103 7.50 -45.04 -7.58
CA SER A 103 6.62 -45.43 -8.68
C SER A 103 5.24 -45.82 -8.16
N LEU A 104 4.20 -45.50 -8.93
CA LEU A 104 2.82 -45.89 -8.63
C LEU A 104 2.45 -47.14 -9.43
N ASP A 105 1.81 -48.09 -8.76
CA ASP A 105 1.24 -49.28 -9.38
C ASP A 105 -0.18 -49.50 -8.84
N PHE A 106 -1.14 -49.53 -9.76
CA PHE A 106 -2.57 -49.71 -9.45
C PHE A 106 -2.97 -51.19 -9.40
N THR A 107 -2.04 -52.12 -9.63
CA THR A 107 -2.29 -53.56 -9.54
C THR A 107 -2.27 -54.09 -8.10
N LEU A 108 -1.79 -53.29 -7.14
CA LEU A 108 -1.81 -53.64 -5.71
C LEU A 108 -3.22 -53.56 -5.10
N PRO A 109 -3.45 -54.25 -3.97
CA PRO A 109 -4.65 -54.07 -3.16
C PRO A 109 -4.93 -52.59 -2.88
N ALA A 110 -6.20 -52.19 -2.95
CA ALA A 110 -6.63 -50.79 -2.89
C ALA A 110 -6.08 -50.02 -1.68
N MET A 111 -5.90 -50.69 -0.53
CA MET A 111 -5.29 -50.09 0.67
C MET A 111 -3.84 -49.66 0.45
N PHE A 112 -3.02 -50.50 -0.20
CA PHE A 112 -1.62 -50.17 -0.50
C PHE A 112 -1.50 -49.10 -1.57
N THR A 113 -2.35 -49.14 -2.59
CA THR A 113 -2.41 -48.09 -3.61
C THR A 113 -2.82 -46.75 -2.99
N ALA A 114 -3.81 -46.73 -2.10
CA ALA A 114 -4.20 -45.51 -1.38
C ALA A 114 -3.05 -44.95 -0.52
N LEU A 115 -2.31 -45.82 0.18
CA LEU A 115 -1.12 -45.43 0.95
C LEU A 115 0.03 -44.93 0.05
N LEU A 116 0.25 -45.53 -1.11
CA LEU A 116 1.22 -45.06 -2.11
C LEU A 116 0.82 -43.69 -2.65
N CYS A 117 -0.45 -43.49 -3.01
CA CYS A 117 -0.96 -42.20 -3.46
C CYS A 117 -0.82 -41.12 -2.38
N LEU A 118 -1.09 -41.45 -1.11
CA LEU A 118 -0.91 -40.52 0.01
C LEU A 118 0.56 -40.19 0.24
N GLY A 119 1.45 -41.19 0.22
CA GLY A 119 2.89 -41.00 0.34
C GLY A 119 3.48 -40.17 -0.81
N PHE A 120 3.03 -40.43 -2.03
CA PHE A 120 3.41 -39.65 -3.22
C PHE A 120 2.85 -38.22 -3.12
N GLY A 121 1.56 -38.06 -2.79
CA GLY A 121 0.93 -36.75 -2.60
C GLY A 121 1.64 -35.89 -1.56
N LEU A 122 2.01 -36.46 -0.41
CA LEU A 122 2.82 -35.76 0.60
C LEU A 122 4.15 -35.26 0.02
N GLN A 123 4.82 -36.05 -0.82
CA GLN A 123 6.07 -35.64 -1.46
C GLN A 123 5.88 -34.46 -2.43
N PHE A 124 4.75 -34.40 -3.15
CA PHE A 124 4.44 -33.25 -4.02
C PHE A 124 4.14 -31.97 -3.24
N THR A 125 3.62 -32.07 -2.02
CA THR A 125 3.33 -30.87 -1.20
C THR A 125 4.58 -30.21 -0.61
N LEU A 126 5.71 -30.90 -0.53
CA LEU A 126 6.93 -30.38 0.09
C LEU A 126 7.54 -29.19 -0.69
N ALA A 127 7.54 -29.24 -2.03
CA ALA A 127 8.11 -28.16 -2.83
C ALA A 127 7.28 -26.86 -2.75
N PRO A 128 5.93 -26.89 -2.93
CA PRO A 128 5.08 -25.73 -2.68
C PRO A 128 5.21 -25.17 -1.25
N LEU A 129 5.37 -26.05 -0.25
CA LEU A 129 5.52 -25.62 1.14
C LEU A 129 6.81 -24.82 1.35
N TRP A 130 7.95 -25.32 0.82
CA TRP A 130 9.21 -24.59 0.82
C TRP A 130 9.13 -23.28 0.03
N ALA A 131 8.50 -23.30 -1.15
CA ALA A 131 8.32 -22.09 -1.95
C ALA A 131 7.51 -21.03 -1.18
N ALA A 132 6.39 -21.40 -0.58
CA ALA A 132 5.54 -20.50 0.18
C ALA A 132 6.21 -19.95 1.46
N ALA A 133 7.16 -20.71 2.03
CA ALA A 133 7.97 -20.24 3.16
C ALA A 133 9.10 -19.27 2.76
N MET A 134 9.50 -19.23 1.48
CA MET A 134 10.59 -18.39 0.98
C MET A 134 10.13 -17.21 0.12
N ILE A 135 8.99 -17.32 -0.55
CA ILE A 135 8.46 -16.27 -1.43
C ILE A 135 8.32 -14.98 -0.62
N PRO A 136 8.96 -13.88 -1.04
CA PRO A 136 8.83 -12.61 -0.35
C PRO A 136 7.38 -12.15 -0.38
N SER A 137 6.88 -11.69 0.76
CA SER A 137 5.56 -11.10 0.90
C SER A 137 5.69 -9.62 1.25
N MET A 138 4.80 -8.80 0.69
CA MET A 138 4.68 -7.40 1.06
C MET A 138 4.05 -7.32 2.45
N THR A 139 4.67 -6.54 3.33
CA THR A 139 4.18 -6.29 4.69
C THR A 139 4.39 -4.82 5.05
N GLU A 140 3.79 -4.39 6.14
CA GLU A 140 3.97 -3.06 6.67
C GLU A 140 5.03 -3.10 7.77
N HIS A 141 5.92 -2.11 7.77
CA HIS A 141 6.89 -1.92 8.83
C HIS A 141 6.85 -0.46 9.30
N LYS A 142 6.97 -0.27 10.61
CA LYS A 142 7.00 1.07 11.22
C LYS A 142 8.26 1.77 10.77
N CYS A 143 8.11 2.89 10.08
CA CYS A 143 9.23 3.73 9.70
C CYS A 143 9.25 5.01 10.53
N PHE A 144 10.43 5.57 10.69
CA PHE A 144 10.61 6.84 11.36
C PHE A 144 10.61 7.94 10.30
N LEU A 145 9.58 8.79 10.32
CA LEU A 145 9.40 9.87 9.36
C LEU A 145 9.25 11.19 10.10
N PHE A 146 9.69 12.27 9.47
CA PHE A 146 9.43 13.62 9.93
C PHE A 146 8.76 14.42 8.83
N THR A 147 7.81 15.27 9.21
CA THR A 147 7.32 16.36 8.36
C THR A 147 7.73 17.70 8.98
N VAL A 148 7.43 18.81 8.31
CA VAL A 148 7.60 20.15 8.87
C VAL A 148 6.27 20.87 8.97
N GLY A 149 6.08 21.61 10.07
CA GLY A 149 5.00 22.58 10.22
C GLY A 149 5.54 24.02 10.16
N GLY A 150 4.69 24.97 9.80
CA GLY A 150 5.01 26.41 9.84
C GLY A 150 5.04 26.93 11.29
N LYS A 151 6.08 27.69 11.65
CA LYS A 151 6.22 28.23 13.01
C LYS A 151 5.73 29.69 13.06
N PHE A 152 4.98 30.02 14.10
CA PHE A 152 4.47 31.38 14.34
C PHE A 152 5.46 32.22 15.18
N SER A 153 6.73 32.27 14.76
CA SER A 153 7.72 33.10 15.44
C SER A 153 7.72 34.55 14.94
N ASN A 154 8.47 35.42 15.61
CA ASN A 154 8.67 36.80 15.15
C ASN A 154 9.28 36.89 13.74
N GLU A 155 10.01 35.87 13.29
CA GLU A 155 10.60 35.82 11.94
C GLU A 155 9.53 35.65 10.86
N SER A 156 8.45 34.95 11.18
CA SER A 156 7.32 34.77 10.28
C SER A 156 6.32 35.92 10.28
N ARG A 157 6.46 36.89 11.20
CA ARG A 157 5.54 38.04 11.32
C ARG A 157 5.31 38.82 10.01
N PRO A 158 6.33 39.11 9.19
CA PRO A 158 6.13 39.79 7.89
C PRO A 158 5.22 39.03 6.92
N ILE A 159 5.03 37.72 7.12
CA ILE A 159 4.15 36.90 6.28
C ILE A 159 2.69 37.27 6.48
N TRP A 160 2.21 37.43 7.71
CA TRP A 160 0.81 37.77 7.98
C TRP A 160 0.57 39.28 8.14
N ASP A 161 1.60 40.09 8.40
CA ASP A 161 1.49 41.55 8.40
C ASP A 161 1.49 42.16 6.97
N SER A 162 1.39 41.33 5.92
CA SER A 162 1.48 41.73 4.52
C SER A 162 0.22 42.38 3.94
N GLN A 163 -0.91 42.32 4.64
CA GLN A 163 -2.21 42.73 4.11
C GLN A 163 -2.60 44.16 4.42
N PHE A 164 -3.32 44.70 3.46
CA PHE A 164 -3.79 46.06 3.37
C PHE A 164 -5.03 46.34 4.22
N GLU A 165 -5.01 47.46 4.95
CA GLU A 165 -6.17 48.00 5.66
C GLU A 165 -6.24 49.53 5.50
N MET A 166 -7.15 50.00 4.65
CA MET A 166 -7.47 51.43 4.52
C MET A 166 -8.63 51.81 5.45
N ARG A 167 -8.33 52.10 6.72
CA ARG A 167 -9.29 52.69 7.66
C ARG A 167 -8.61 53.69 8.59
N TRP A 168 -9.17 54.89 8.75
CA TRP A 168 -8.63 55.87 9.71
C TRP A 168 -9.21 55.61 11.12
N PRO A 169 -8.43 55.80 12.22
CA PRO A 169 -7.03 56.26 12.29
C PRO A 169 -6.00 55.15 12.06
N ARG A 170 -6.43 53.88 12.02
CA ARG A 170 -5.55 52.72 11.84
C ARG A 170 -5.28 52.45 10.36
N THR A 171 -4.65 53.41 9.69
CA THR A 171 -4.25 53.19 8.29
C THR A 171 -3.03 52.27 8.29
N VAL A 172 -3.23 50.99 8.03
CA VAL A 172 -2.13 50.10 7.66
C VAL A 172 -1.86 50.36 6.18
N TRP A 173 -1.06 51.39 5.93
CA TRP A 173 -0.68 51.82 4.60
C TRP A 173 0.49 50.99 4.07
N ASN A 174 0.33 49.67 4.04
CA ASN A 174 1.23 48.78 3.30
C ASN A 174 0.62 48.61 1.89
N MET A 175 1.08 49.39 0.91
CA MET A 175 0.69 49.20 -0.50
C MET A 175 1.27 47.89 -1.06
N PHE A 176 0.89 46.75 -0.48
CA PHE A 176 1.48 45.45 -0.75
C PHE A 176 3.01 45.45 -0.57
N GLU A 177 3.55 46.33 0.29
CA GLU A 177 4.99 46.51 0.47
C GLU A 177 5.68 45.23 0.97
N TYR A 178 5.03 44.52 1.89
CA TYR A 178 5.48 43.22 2.40
C TYR A 178 4.90 42.05 1.63
N CYS A 179 4.35 42.31 0.44
CA CYS A 179 3.79 41.28 -0.40
C CYS A 179 4.89 40.59 -1.20
N HIS A 180 5.08 39.31 -0.93
CA HIS A 180 6.10 38.48 -1.53
C HIS A 180 5.45 37.24 -2.15
N SER A 181 5.96 36.89 -3.33
CA SER A 181 5.55 35.70 -4.04
C SER A 181 6.78 34.99 -4.61
N VAL A 182 6.84 33.68 -4.46
CA VAL A 182 7.94 32.84 -4.94
C VAL A 182 7.34 31.75 -5.82
N TRP A 183 7.90 31.59 -7.01
CA TRP A 183 7.62 30.46 -7.88
C TRP A 183 8.59 29.32 -7.59
N ARG A 184 8.07 28.13 -7.30
CA ARG A 184 8.88 26.91 -7.15
C ARG A 184 8.08 25.72 -7.69
N ASP A 185 8.74 24.88 -8.48
CA ASP A 185 8.16 23.68 -9.08
C ASP A 185 6.79 23.95 -9.73
N GLU A 186 6.72 25.01 -10.56
CA GLU A 186 5.50 25.45 -11.27
C GLU A 186 4.34 25.93 -10.37
N SER A 187 4.54 26.06 -9.06
CA SER A 187 3.57 26.62 -8.13
C SER A 187 3.96 27.98 -7.57
N LEU A 188 2.93 28.80 -7.34
CA LEU A 188 3.04 30.13 -6.75
C LEU A 188 2.77 30.05 -5.25
N TYR A 189 3.80 30.36 -4.46
CA TYR A 189 3.69 30.55 -3.03
C TYR A 189 3.67 32.04 -2.71
N THR A 190 2.70 32.51 -1.95
CA THR A 190 2.53 33.94 -1.68
C THR A 190 2.02 34.17 -0.26
N ASN A 191 2.54 35.22 0.37
CA ASN A 191 1.98 35.72 1.63
C ASN A 191 0.84 36.74 1.40
N CYS A 192 0.39 36.92 0.15
CA CYS A 192 -0.77 37.72 -0.22
C CYS A 192 -1.77 36.86 -1.01
N PRO A 193 -2.54 36.02 -0.30
CA PRO A 193 -3.42 35.07 -0.96
C PRO A 193 -4.48 35.76 -1.82
N VAL A 194 -4.98 36.93 -1.44
CA VAL A 194 -6.07 37.58 -2.18
C VAL A 194 -5.62 38.13 -3.54
N PRO A 195 -4.58 38.99 -3.65
CA PRO A 195 -4.12 39.49 -4.95
C PRO A 195 -3.72 38.40 -5.96
N HIS A 196 -3.17 37.28 -5.47
CA HIS A 196 -2.59 36.25 -6.33
C HIS A 196 -3.47 35.00 -6.50
N LEU A 197 -4.34 34.70 -5.55
CA LEU A 197 -5.14 33.46 -5.51
C LEU A 197 -6.66 33.74 -5.46
N ASN A 198 -7.14 34.98 -5.68
CA ASN A 198 -8.56 35.35 -5.66
C ASN A 198 -9.46 34.31 -6.35
N GLY A 199 -9.22 34.02 -7.63
CA GLY A 199 -10.04 33.07 -8.39
C GLY A 199 -10.05 31.65 -7.81
N PHE A 200 -8.94 31.21 -7.21
CA PHE A 200 -8.85 29.92 -6.53
C PHE A 200 -9.61 29.93 -5.20
N LEU A 201 -9.48 31.01 -4.41
CA LEU A 201 -10.20 31.20 -3.15
C LEU A 201 -11.72 31.15 -3.37
N LEU A 202 -12.21 31.91 -4.35
CA LEU A 202 -13.64 31.93 -4.69
C LEU A 202 -14.16 30.55 -5.12
N ARG A 203 -13.43 29.83 -5.98
CA ARG A 203 -13.80 28.46 -6.40
C ARG A 203 -13.76 27.45 -5.24
N ALA A 204 -12.75 27.55 -4.37
CA ALA A 204 -12.67 26.70 -3.18
C ALA A 204 -13.87 26.95 -2.24
N GLY A 205 -14.24 28.22 -2.06
CA GLY A 205 -15.45 28.63 -1.37
C GLY A 205 -16.70 28.02 -1.99
N GLU A 206 -16.88 28.15 -3.31
CA GLU A 206 -18.03 27.59 -4.05
C GLU A 206 -18.19 26.08 -3.83
N SER A 207 -17.07 25.36 -3.82
CA SER A 207 -17.04 23.91 -3.69
C SER A 207 -17.40 23.40 -2.29
N SER A 208 -17.35 24.25 -1.26
CA SER A 208 -17.59 23.88 0.15
C SER A 208 -19.00 23.36 0.41
N THR A 209 -19.97 23.78 -0.42
CA THR A 209 -21.34 23.26 -0.43
C THR A 209 -21.50 21.99 -1.27
N GLY A 210 -20.42 21.36 -1.72
CA GLY A 210 -20.41 20.00 -2.27
C GLY A 210 -19.98 18.98 -1.22
N TYR A 211 -20.88 18.08 -0.81
CA TYR A 211 -20.58 17.09 0.23
C TYR A 211 -19.45 16.14 -0.22
N GLY A 212 -18.39 16.04 0.59
CA GLY A 212 -17.28 15.12 0.34
C GLY A 212 -16.44 15.41 -0.91
N LYS A 213 -16.56 16.61 -1.50
CA LYS A 213 -15.70 17.01 -2.62
C LYS A 213 -14.27 17.24 -2.12
N ALA A 214 -13.31 16.68 -2.84
CA ALA A 214 -11.90 16.91 -2.60
C ALA A 214 -11.55 18.33 -3.08
N VAL A 215 -10.92 19.12 -2.20
CA VAL A 215 -10.44 20.46 -2.54
C VAL A 215 -8.94 20.39 -2.80
N PRO A 216 -8.45 20.88 -3.94
CA PRO A 216 -7.02 20.90 -4.22
C PRO A 216 -6.29 21.80 -3.22
N LYS A 217 -5.13 21.35 -2.77
CA LYS A 217 -4.23 22.16 -1.94
C LYS A 217 -3.59 23.27 -2.78
N PHE A 218 -3.23 24.40 -2.15
CA PHE A 218 -2.59 25.54 -2.81
C PHE A 218 -1.09 25.33 -3.06
N ASP A 219 -0.73 24.25 -3.76
CA ASP A 219 0.63 23.92 -4.17
C ASP A 219 0.65 22.94 -5.36
N ASN A 220 1.85 22.56 -5.81
CA ASN A 220 2.03 21.56 -6.88
C ASN A 220 2.22 20.14 -6.32
N SER A 221 1.93 19.89 -5.05
CA SER A 221 2.10 18.56 -4.46
C SER A 221 1.12 17.54 -5.04
N GLY A 222 0.03 18.03 -5.66
CA GLY A 222 -1.06 17.21 -6.18
C GLY A 222 -1.92 16.60 -5.08
N PHE A 223 -1.76 17.04 -3.82
CA PHE A 223 -2.61 16.62 -2.72
C PHE A 223 -3.93 17.37 -2.70
N THR A 224 -4.97 16.67 -2.26
CA THR A 224 -6.29 17.24 -1.99
C THR A 224 -6.64 17.04 -0.52
N TYR A 225 -7.45 17.93 0.05
CA TYR A 225 -8.03 17.68 1.36
C TYR A 225 -9.53 17.41 1.25
N LYS A 226 -10.03 16.61 2.19
CA LYS A 226 -11.46 16.36 2.34
C LYS A 226 -12.04 17.22 3.44
N ASP A 227 -13.22 17.76 3.19
CA ASP A 227 -14.00 18.59 4.12
C ASP A 227 -13.31 19.94 4.43
N ARG A 228 -12.48 20.01 5.47
CA ARG A 228 -11.86 21.25 5.95
C ARG A 228 -10.38 21.05 6.23
N SER A 229 -9.56 22.04 5.88
CA SER A 229 -8.12 22.05 6.18
C SER A 229 -7.79 22.73 7.51
N TYR A 230 -8.64 23.67 7.98
CA TYR A 230 -8.40 24.51 9.17
C TYR A 230 -7.03 25.24 9.15
N GLY A 231 -6.46 25.46 7.96
CA GLY A 231 -5.10 25.99 7.82
C GLY A 231 -3.96 25.04 8.21
N ALA A 232 -4.26 23.79 8.56
CA ALA A 232 -3.29 22.74 8.90
C ALA A 232 -3.07 21.78 7.70
N GLY A 233 -2.02 20.95 7.79
CA GLY A 233 -1.57 20.09 6.71
C GLY A 233 -0.76 20.83 5.64
N SER A 234 -0.27 22.03 5.96
CA SER A 234 0.51 22.86 5.04
C SER A 234 1.80 22.18 4.57
N GLY A 235 2.45 21.40 5.45
CA GLY A 235 3.67 20.65 5.12
C GLY A 235 3.47 19.40 4.26
N VAL A 236 2.23 18.90 4.12
CA VAL A 236 1.93 17.65 3.39
C VAL A 236 2.37 17.76 1.94
N GLY A 237 3.34 16.96 1.49
CA GLY A 237 3.81 17.00 0.11
C GLY A 237 4.74 18.17 -0.24
N ILE A 238 5.10 19.03 0.72
CA ILE A 238 6.07 20.13 0.51
C ILE A 238 7.33 19.97 1.41
N ALA A 239 7.21 19.32 2.56
CA ALA A 239 8.26 19.23 3.57
C ALA A 239 9.55 18.52 3.07
N PRO A 240 10.76 19.13 3.20
CA PRO A 240 12.03 18.55 2.74
C PRO A 240 12.51 17.32 3.53
N GLY A 241 11.85 16.96 4.63
CA GLY A 241 12.07 15.67 5.32
C GLY A 241 11.34 14.49 4.67
N ILE A 242 10.39 14.81 3.78
CA ILE A 242 9.63 13.88 2.95
C ILE A 242 9.91 14.28 1.49
N THR A 243 11.18 14.23 1.05
CA THR A 243 11.43 14.32 -0.39
C THR A 243 10.77 13.13 -1.06
N THR A 244 10.11 13.36 -2.19
CA THR A 244 9.50 12.33 -3.04
C THR A 244 10.45 11.16 -3.32
N THR A 245 11.76 11.43 -3.34
CA THR A 245 12.80 10.40 -3.45
C THR A 245 12.84 9.42 -2.26
N GLY A 246 12.62 9.90 -1.02
CA GLY A 246 12.53 9.04 0.17
C GLY A 246 11.18 8.34 0.31
N LEU A 247 10.10 8.96 -0.20
CA LEU A 247 8.77 8.33 -0.33
C LEU A 247 8.73 7.23 -1.40
N ASP A 248 9.55 7.35 -2.44
CA ASP A 248 9.67 6.30 -3.46
C ASP A 248 10.54 5.14 -2.97
N GLU A 249 11.54 5.42 -2.13
CA GLU A 249 12.42 4.40 -1.53
C GLU A 249 11.75 3.59 -0.43
N ALA A 250 11.04 4.26 0.48
CA ALA A 250 10.14 3.65 1.44
C ALA A 250 8.73 4.14 1.12
N ARG A 251 7.96 3.37 0.34
CA ARG A 251 6.56 3.71 0.01
C ARG A 251 5.72 3.80 1.30
N VAL A 252 5.67 5.00 1.87
CA VAL A 252 4.74 5.37 2.93
C VAL A 252 3.35 5.34 2.33
N GLN A 253 2.47 4.49 2.83
CA GLN A 253 1.09 4.45 2.33
C GLN A 253 0.25 5.51 3.03
N GLU A 254 0.33 5.52 4.36
CA GLU A 254 -0.44 6.40 5.22
C GLU A 254 0.40 6.82 6.41
N PHE A 255 0.17 8.04 6.86
CA PHE A 255 0.74 8.52 8.11
C PHE A 255 -0.18 9.56 8.74
N SER A 256 0.00 9.78 10.03
CA SER A 256 -0.70 10.85 10.74
C SER A 256 0.23 11.59 11.66
N PHE A 257 -0.01 12.89 11.77
CA PHE A 257 0.72 13.77 12.67
C PHE A 257 -0.22 14.81 13.26
N THR A 258 0.25 15.50 14.30
CA THR A 258 -0.50 16.58 14.93
C THR A 258 0.18 17.89 14.62
N GLU A 259 -0.60 18.87 14.16
CA GLU A 259 -0.15 20.23 13.85
C GLU A 259 -1.02 21.22 14.63
N LEU A 260 -0.46 22.37 15.00
CA LEU A 260 -1.25 23.44 15.61
C LEU A 260 -1.93 24.27 14.52
N GLY A 261 -3.18 24.67 14.75
CA GLY A 261 -3.91 25.54 13.85
C GLY A 261 -5.11 26.20 14.52
N TYR A 262 -5.94 26.88 13.72
CA TYR A 262 -7.12 27.57 14.20
C TYR A 262 -8.38 26.89 13.65
N LYS A 263 -9.25 26.46 14.56
CA LYS A 263 -10.62 26.09 14.20
C LYS A 263 -11.41 27.37 14.00
N ALA A 264 -11.59 27.77 12.74
CA ALA A 264 -12.46 28.86 12.40
C ALA A 264 -13.94 28.42 12.44
N THR A 265 -14.77 29.24 13.06
CA THR A 265 -16.23 29.10 13.09
C THR A 265 -16.86 30.41 12.66
N VAL A 266 -17.81 30.35 11.73
CA VAL A 266 -18.46 31.55 11.18
C VAL A 266 -19.96 31.44 11.40
N ASP A 267 -20.46 32.24 12.34
CA ASP A 267 -21.86 32.24 12.74
C ASP A 267 -22.58 33.42 12.12
N PHE A 268 -23.70 33.17 11.43
CA PHE A 268 -24.44 34.18 10.69
C PHE A 268 -25.76 34.55 11.35
N ILE A 269 -26.09 35.83 11.26
CA ILE A 269 -27.41 36.37 11.57
C ILE A 269 -27.89 37.27 10.45
N ARG A 270 -29.20 37.34 10.25
CA ARG A 270 -29.81 38.41 9.48
C ARG A 270 -30.11 39.57 10.42
N ASN A 271 -29.49 40.71 10.18
CA ASN A 271 -29.68 41.90 10.98
C ASN A 271 -30.21 43.02 10.09
N SER A 272 -31.53 43.19 10.05
CA SER A 272 -32.18 44.27 9.29
C SER A 272 -31.79 45.67 9.76
N SER A 273 -31.22 45.80 10.96
CA SER A 273 -30.69 47.06 11.48
C SER A 273 -29.20 47.25 11.13
N SER A 274 -28.63 46.41 10.26
CA SER A 274 -27.26 46.57 9.75
C SER A 274 -27.15 47.90 9.00
N ILE A 275 -26.16 48.69 9.39
CA ILE A 275 -25.90 50.02 8.82
C ILE A 275 -24.87 49.99 7.70
N LEU A 276 -24.56 48.81 7.15
CA LEU A 276 -23.75 48.65 5.93
C LEU A 276 -24.67 48.54 4.70
N TYR A 277 -24.57 49.48 3.78
CA TYR A 277 -25.42 49.58 2.58
C TYR A 277 -24.69 50.22 1.40
N PHE A 278 -25.31 50.19 0.22
CA PHE A 278 -24.81 50.90 -0.96
C PHE A 278 -25.33 52.34 -1.00
N ILE A 279 -24.45 53.28 -1.32
CA ILE A 279 -24.80 54.67 -1.66
C ILE A 279 -24.38 54.98 -3.09
N ASN A 280 -25.10 55.90 -3.72
CA ASN A 280 -24.73 56.43 -5.02
C ASN A 280 -23.45 57.25 -4.89
N GLY A 281 -22.46 56.92 -5.71
CA GLY A 281 -21.28 57.75 -5.90
C GLY A 281 -21.59 59.00 -6.73
N PRO A 282 -20.57 59.83 -7.00
CA PRO A 282 -20.73 61.00 -7.84
C PRO A 282 -21.33 60.60 -9.20
N PRO A 283 -22.31 61.37 -9.74
CA PRO A 283 -22.92 61.04 -11.01
C PRO A 283 -21.85 60.99 -12.10
N THR A 284 -21.70 59.81 -12.69
CA THR A 284 -20.90 59.61 -13.89
C THR A 284 -21.78 59.88 -15.12
N GLY A 285 -21.19 60.38 -16.22
CA GLY A 285 -21.94 60.63 -17.45
C GLY A 285 -22.58 59.34 -18.00
N LYS A 286 -23.56 59.45 -18.91
CA LYS A 286 -24.31 58.30 -19.46
C LYS A 286 -23.44 57.23 -20.13
N ASP A 287 -22.24 57.58 -20.56
CA ASP A 287 -21.29 56.68 -21.23
C ASP A 287 -20.28 56.03 -20.26
N TYR A 288 -20.46 56.22 -18.95
CA TYR A 288 -19.56 55.73 -17.92
C TYR A 288 -20.29 54.79 -16.96
N PRO A 289 -19.59 53.79 -16.40
CA PRO A 289 -20.19 52.95 -15.37
C PRO A 289 -20.60 53.79 -14.17
N HIS A 290 -21.71 53.43 -13.55
CA HIS A 290 -22.14 54.02 -12.29
C HIS A 290 -21.15 53.66 -11.20
N ALA A 291 -20.68 54.67 -10.48
CA ALA A 291 -19.91 54.47 -9.26
C ALA A 291 -20.89 54.40 -8.08
N TYR A 292 -20.83 53.32 -7.32
CA TYR A 292 -21.47 53.17 -6.03
C TYR A 292 -20.39 53.09 -4.95
N HIS A 293 -20.76 53.34 -3.70
CA HIS A 293 -19.89 53.07 -2.58
C HIS A 293 -20.60 52.12 -1.64
N ILE A 294 -19.87 51.15 -1.10
CA ILE A 294 -20.31 50.55 0.16
C ILE A 294 -20.06 51.58 1.26
N TYR A 295 -20.99 51.72 2.18
CA TYR A 295 -20.94 52.71 3.23
C TYR A 295 -21.57 52.17 4.51
N GLY A 296 -20.92 52.40 5.66
CA GLY A 296 -21.51 52.05 6.95
C GLY A 296 -20.53 51.63 8.04
N TRP A 297 -21.08 51.29 9.20
CA TRP A 297 -20.31 50.76 10.32
C TRP A 297 -20.56 49.27 10.52
N LEU A 298 -19.52 48.56 10.98
CA LEU A 298 -19.69 47.23 11.56
C LEU A 298 -19.95 47.34 13.08
N PRO A 299 -20.67 46.39 13.70
CA PRO A 299 -20.94 46.38 15.14
C PRO A 299 -19.68 46.44 16.02
N ASN A 300 -18.55 45.93 15.54
CA ASN A 300 -17.26 45.96 16.24
C ASN A 300 -16.39 47.16 15.86
N SER A 301 -16.93 48.18 15.19
CA SER A 301 -16.16 49.38 14.86
C SER A 301 -15.66 50.09 16.12
N CYS A 302 -14.39 50.50 16.12
CA CYS A 302 -13.82 51.26 17.23
C CYS A 302 -14.45 52.65 17.31
N GLU A 303 -14.57 53.18 18.53
CA GLU A 303 -14.98 54.56 18.76
C GLU A 303 -14.02 55.54 18.05
N GLY A 304 -14.57 56.48 17.29
CA GLY A 304 -13.78 57.45 16.51
C GLY A 304 -13.14 56.89 15.23
N SER A 305 -13.35 55.61 14.87
CA SER A 305 -12.98 55.11 13.54
C SER A 305 -13.83 55.76 12.46
N LEU A 306 -13.37 55.83 11.21
CA LEU A 306 -14.25 56.22 10.10
C LEU A 306 -15.16 55.05 9.70
N GLU A 307 -16.28 55.40 9.06
CA GLU A 307 -17.14 54.46 8.35
C GLU A 307 -16.35 53.70 7.29
N GLU A 308 -16.74 52.45 7.09
CA GLU A 308 -16.25 51.68 5.95
C GLU A 308 -16.76 52.32 4.68
N THR A 309 -15.84 52.75 3.82
CA THR A 309 -16.16 53.31 2.51
C THR A 309 -15.17 52.83 1.47
N TYR A 310 -15.68 52.23 0.39
CA TYR A 310 -14.89 51.97 -0.80
C TYR A 310 -15.78 51.91 -2.05
N PRO A 311 -15.26 52.33 -3.21
CA PRO A 311 -16.02 52.38 -4.44
C PRO A 311 -16.23 50.98 -5.05
N VAL A 312 -17.39 50.79 -5.68
CA VAL A 312 -17.76 49.64 -6.50
C VAL A 312 -18.38 50.18 -7.78
N THR A 313 -17.96 49.69 -8.94
CA THR A 313 -18.44 50.18 -10.23
C THR A 313 -19.39 49.18 -10.89
N SER A 314 -20.47 49.68 -11.51
CA SER A 314 -21.41 48.83 -12.23
C SER A 314 -22.11 49.54 -13.39
N TRP A 315 -22.44 48.80 -14.44
CA TRP A 315 -23.39 49.20 -15.50
C TRP A 315 -24.85 49.04 -15.08
N SER A 316 -25.12 48.36 -13.97
CA SER A 316 -26.45 48.23 -13.41
C SER A 316 -26.91 49.56 -12.83
N GLU A 317 -28.12 49.98 -13.17
CA GLU A 317 -28.83 51.02 -12.42
C GLU A 317 -29.13 50.49 -11.00
N ASN A 318 -29.14 51.40 -10.03
CA ASN A 318 -29.48 51.14 -8.62
C ASN A 318 -28.80 49.91 -8.00
N PHE A 319 -27.55 49.62 -8.40
CA PHE A 319 -26.73 48.54 -7.85
C PHE A 319 -27.45 47.16 -7.79
N GLU A 320 -28.44 46.91 -8.64
CA GLU A 320 -29.36 45.75 -8.56
C GLU A 320 -28.62 44.41 -8.54
N ASN A 321 -27.56 44.30 -9.33
CA ASN A 321 -26.74 43.09 -9.47
C ASN A 321 -25.42 43.17 -8.71
N MET A 322 -25.37 43.93 -7.62
CA MET A 322 -24.16 44.11 -6.82
C MET A 322 -24.26 43.45 -5.46
N THR A 323 -23.13 42.95 -4.98
CA THR A 323 -22.94 42.41 -3.64
C THR A 323 -21.51 42.67 -3.24
N ALA A 324 -21.35 43.15 -2.02
CA ALA A 324 -20.06 43.45 -1.44
C ALA A 324 -20.15 43.19 0.07
N TRP A 325 -19.02 42.96 0.70
CA TRP A 325 -18.95 42.89 2.16
C TRP A 325 -17.84 43.78 2.70
N SER A 326 -17.93 44.07 3.98
CA SER A 326 -16.81 44.61 4.73
C SER A 326 -16.52 43.69 5.91
N ALA A 327 -15.25 43.55 6.26
CA ALA A 327 -14.79 42.69 7.35
C ALA A 327 -13.80 43.46 8.23
N LEU A 328 -13.98 43.38 9.55
CA LEU A 328 -13.19 44.14 10.51
C LEU A 328 -12.75 43.26 11.66
N TYR A 329 -11.46 43.37 12.00
CA TYR A 329 -10.92 42.91 13.28
C TYR A 329 -10.79 44.08 14.24
N ASN A 330 -11.36 43.95 15.43
CA ASN A 330 -11.17 44.91 16.51
C ASN A 330 -10.25 44.30 17.57
N PRO A 331 -9.02 44.83 17.77
CA PRO A 331 -8.08 44.28 18.73
C PRO A 331 -8.45 44.55 20.19
N ASP A 332 -9.25 45.58 20.46
CA ASP A 332 -9.65 45.97 21.81
C ASP A 332 -10.68 44.97 22.37
N THR A 333 -11.59 44.50 21.50
CA THR A 333 -12.61 43.49 21.83
C THR A 333 -12.25 42.08 21.37
N LYS A 334 -11.15 41.92 20.62
CA LYS A 334 -10.74 40.69 19.90
C LYS A 334 -11.88 40.07 19.07
N SER A 335 -12.74 40.90 18.50
CA SER A 335 -13.89 40.46 17.72
C SER A 335 -13.65 40.62 16.22
N ASN A 336 -14.10 39.64 15.44
CA ASN A 336 -14.02 39.65 13.99
C ASN A 336 -15.44 39.62 13.43
N ILE A 337 -15.86 40.70 12.76
CA ILE A 337 -17.19 40.78 12.18
C ILE A 337 -17.07 41.03 10.69
N LEU A 338 -17.92 40.38 9.91
CA LEU A 338 -18.13 40.69 8.50
C LEU A 338 -19.62 40.97 8.28
N SER A 339 -19.91 41.96 7.44
CA SER A 339 -21.27 42.31 7.05
C SER A 339 -21.38 42.38 5.53
N ILE A 340 -22.46 41.84 4.98
CA ILE A 340 -22.74 41.78 3.56
C ILE A 340 -23.85 42.79 3.23
N ALA A 341 -23.59 43.61 2.21
CA ALA A 341 -24.57 44.48 1.58
C ALA A 341 -24.85 43.96 0.16
N ALA A 342 -26.13 43.87 -0.20
CA ALA A 342 -26.54 43.43 -1.53
C ALA A 342 -27.63 44.34 -2.09
N GLY A 343 -27.63 44.50 -3.42
CA GLY A 343 -28.65 45.26 -4.12
C GLY A 343 -30.03 44.58 -4.11
N PRO A 344 -31.07 45.33 -4.51
CA PRO A 344 -32.46 44.85 -4.47
C PRO A 344 -32.76 43.75 -5.51
N GLY A 345 -31.88 43.52 -6.48
CA GLY A 345 -32.07 42.55 -7.55
C GLY A 345 -31.62 41.13 -7.17
N LYS A 346 -30.74 40.58 -8.01
CA LYS A 346 -30.35 39.15 -8.03
C LYS A 346 -29.85 38.61 -6.69
N TYR A 347 -29.19 39.44 -5.87
CA TYR A 347 -28.50 39.02 -4.65
C TYR A 347 -29.18 39.48 -3.36
N SER A 348 -30.40 40.01 -3.44
CA SER A 348 -31.16 40.56 -2.31
C SER A 348 -31.32 39.59 -1.13
N VAL A 349 -31.28 38.27 -1.38
CA VAL A 349 -31.34 37.24 -0.34
C VAL A 349 -30.21 37.38 0.70
N PHE A 350 -29.03 37.86 0.30
CA PHE A 350 -27.86 38.03 1.16
C PHE A 350 -27.79 39.41 1.82
N ASN A 351 -28.72 40.32 1.50
CA ASN A 351 -28.69 41.66 2.06
C ASN A 351 -28.91 41.66 3.58
N CYS A 352 -28.25 42.59 4.28
CA CYS A 352 -28.33 42.74 5.74
C CYS A 352 -27.85 41.49 6.51
N THR A 353 -26.91 40.75 5.95
CA THR A 353 -26.33 39.57 6.59
C THR A 353 -25.07 39.95 7.34
N GLN A 354 -24.94 39.52 8.60
CA GLN A 354 -23.76 39.74 9.43
C GLN A 354 -23.23 38.42 9.96
N CYS A 355 -21.92 38.31 10.13
CA CYS A 355 -21.32 37.16 10.80
C CYS A 355 -20.22 37.51 11.77
N ASP A 356 -20.14 36.70 12.81
CA ASP A 356 -19.05 36.64 13.76
C ASP A 356 -18.07 35.52 13.34
N ILE A 357 -16.79 35.86 13.20
CA ILE A 357 -15.73 34.91 12.86
C ILE A 357 -14.90 34.65 14.11
N ARG A 358 -15.02 33.43 14.66
CA ARG A 358 -14.24 33.03 15.84
C ARG A 358 -13.13 32.09 15.44
N PHE A 359 -11.94 32.35 15.96
CA PHE A 359 -10.77 31.50 15.81
C PHE A 359 -10.46 30.86 17.15
N GLU A 360 -10.58 29.54 17.23
CA GLU A 360 -10.18 28.79 18.41
C GLU A 360 -8.86 28.05 18.13
N PRO A 361 -7.78 28.26 18.90
CA PRO A 361 -6.56 27.48 18.75
C PRO A 361 -6.83 26.02 19.11
N ARG A 362 -6.45 25.09 18.23
CA ARG A 362 -6.67 23.64 18.40
C ARG A 362 -5.52 22.83 17.84
N ALA A 363 -5.33 21.64 18.38
CA ALA A 363 -4.46 20.63 17.77
C ALA A 363 -5.26 19.96 16.68
N MET A 364 -4.67 19.89 15.50
CA MET A 364 -5.25 19.31 14.31
C MET A 364 -4.55 17.98 14.05
N GLN A 365 -5.29 16.89 14.08
CA GLN A 365 -4.81 15.61 13.60
C GLN A 365 -4.91 15.60 12.09
N VAL A 366 -3.76 15.57 11.43
CA VAL A 366 -3.65 15.46 9.97
C VAL A 366 -3.41 13.99 9.64
N GLN A 367 -4.37 13.38 8.94
CA GLN A 367 -4.27 12.01 8.44
C GLN A 367 -4.01 12.07 6.94
N VAL A 368 -2.85 11.61 6.51
CA VAL A 368 -2.38 11.67 5.12
C VAL A 368 -2.42 10.28 4.52
N ASN A 369 -3.08 10.16 3.37
CA ASN A 369 -3.03 8.99 2.52
C ASN A 369 -2.24 9.35 1.25
N VAL A 370 -1.02 8.84 1.18
CA VAL A 370 -0.07 9.13 0.10
C VAL A 370 -0.52 8.47 -1.20
N THR A 371 -1.11 7.27 -1.12
CA THR A 371 -1.56 6.51 -2.30
C THR A 371 -2.66 7.23 -3.07
N SER A 372 -3.63 7.82 -2.36
CA SER A 372 -4.73 8.60 -2.95
C SER A 372 -4.38 10.08 -3.14
N ARG A 373 -3.20 10.52 -2.70
CA ARG A 373 -2.80 11.93 -2.60
C ARG A 373 -3.89 12.77 -1.94
N SER A 374 -4.38 12.29 -0.80
CA SER A 374 -5.39 12.99 -0.04
C SER A 374 -5.05 13.08 1.43
N PHE A 375 -5.56 14.09 2.11
CA PHE A 375 -5.47 14.18 3.56
C PHE A 375 -6.77 14.66 4.17
N THR A 376 -6.97 14.32 5.45
CA THR A 376 -8.10 14.79 6.24
C THR A 376 -7.57 15.44 7.51
N VAL A 377 -8.21 16.52 7.93
CA VAL A 377 -7.84 17.25 9.14
C VAL A 377 -8.98 17.18 10.11
N LYS A 378 -8.70 16.75 11.34
CA LYS A 378 -9.69 16.68 12.43
C LYS A 378 -9.17 17.42 13.66
N PRO A 379 -9.94 18.36 14.22
CA PRO A 379 -9.57 18.98 15.49
C PRO A 379 -9.67 17.95 16.61
N LEU A 380 -8.61 17.82 17.42
CA LEU A 380 -8.62 16.99 18.61
C LEU A 380 -9.48 17.65 19.70
N HIS A 381 -10.39 16.89 20.28
CA HIS A 381 -11.17 17.32 21.43
C HIS A 381 -10.31 17.14 22.70
N ASP A 382 -10.47 18.04 23.67
CA ASP A 382 -9.87 17.96 25.02
C ASP A 382 -8.38 18.25 25.18
N VAL A 383 -7.68 18.68 24.12
CA VAL A 383 -6.32 19.24 24.26
C VAL A 383 -6.43 20.75 24.42
N ASN A 384 -6.18 21.26 25.63
CA ASN A 384 -6.07 22.70 25.85
C ASN A 384 -4.71 23.17 25.35
N ILE A 385 -4.69 24.13 24.42
CA ILE A 385 -3.47 24.56 23.74
C ILE A 385 -3.35 26.06 23.89
N THR A 386 -2.14 26.50 24.21
CA THR A 386 -1.77 27.90 24.15
C THR A 386 -1.84 28.37 22.70
N ASP A 387 -2.50 29.51 22.48
CA ASP A 387 -2.57 30.16 21.18
C ASP A 387 -1.18 30.20 20.50
N PRO A 388 -0.99 29.61 19.31
CA PRO A 388 0.30 29.61 18.63
C PRO A 388 0.74 31.02 18.21
N GLU A 389 -0.20 31.97 18.04
CA GLU A 389 0.10 33.36 17.72
C GLU A 389 -0.75 34.31 18.62
N PRO A 390 -0.32 34.51 19.89
CA PRO A 390 -1.14 35.19 20.89
C PRO A 390 -1.36 36.69 20.64
N SER A 391 -0.66 37.32 19.68
CA SER A 391 -0.89 38.73 19.34
C SER A 391 -2.18 38.94 18.55
N GLY A 392 -2.72 37.89 17.93
CA GLY A 392 -3.93 37.95 17.10
C GLY A 392 -3.71 38.65 15.75
N ASN A 393 -2.47 38.94 15.38
CA ASN A 393 -2.15 39.54 14.09
C ASN A 393 -2.40 38.56 12.95
N HIS A 394 -2.17 37.26 13.18
CA HIS A 394 -2.43 36.24 12.18
C HIS A 394 -3.92 36.13 11.84
N THR A 395 -4.79 36.10 12.85
CA THR A 395 -6.24 36.05 12.65
C THR A 395 -6.77 37.39 12.10
N ALA A 396 -6.21 38.52 12.53
CA ALA A 396 -6.49 39.83 11.94
C ALA A 396 -6.16 39.88 10.44
N ALA A 397 -5.03 39.30 10.04
CA ALA A 397 -4.61 39.25 8.64
C ALA A 397 -5.63 38.51 7.76
N VAL A 398 -6.19 37.41 8.25
CA VAL A 398 -7.24 36.66 7.55
C VAL A 398 -8.48 37.53 7.35
N VAL A 399 -8.90 38.28 8.36
CA VAL A 399 -10.07 39.18 8.28
C VAL A 399 -9.79 40.34 7.32
N ARG A 400 -8.58 40.90 7.34
CA ARG A 400 -8.14 41.91 6.37
C ARG A 400 -8.14 41.36 4.94
N SER A 401 -7.70 40.12 4.73
CA SER A 401 -7.81 39.45 3.44
C SER A 401 -9.26 39.34 2.98
N LEU A 402 -10.20 38.99 3.87
CA LEU A 402 -11.62 38.97 3.50
C LEU A 402 -12.10 40.37 3.07
N ASN A 403 -11.73 41.43 3.79
CA ASN A 403 -12.08 42.80 3.40
C ASN A 403 -11.51 43.15 2.02
N LEU A 404 -10.22 42.86 1.82
CA LEU A 404 -9.54 43.09 0.54
C LEU A 404 -10.17 42.30 -0.60
N LEU A 405 -10.60 41.05 -0.35
CA LEU A 405 -11.25 40.20 -1.36
C LEU A 405 -12.46 40.91 -1.95
N SER A 406 -13.34 41.46 -1.12
CA SER A 406 -14.51 42.21 -1.62
C SER A 406 -14.16 43.48 -2.37
N ARG A 407 -13.06 44.15 -2.01
CA ARG A 407 -12.57 45.34 -2.74
C ARG A 407 -11.99 44.97 -4.11
N MET A 408 -11.50 43.75 -4.29
CA MET A 408 -10.86 43.28 -5.53
C MET A 408 -11.81 42.52 -6.46
N THR A 409 -12.93 42.01 -5.97
CA THR A 409 -13.90 41.19 -6.74
C THR A 409 -15.05 42.00 -7.34
N GLY A 410 -14.91 43.32 -7.40
CA GLY A 410 -15.88 44.20 -8.07
C GLY A 410 -15.77 44.05 -9.59
N HIS A 411 -16.89 43.76 -10.25
CA HIS A 411 -16.95 43.69 -11.71
C HIS A 411 -18.14 44.49 -12.24
N LEU A 412 -18.01 45.02 -13.46
CA LEU A 412 -18.93 46.03 -14.00
C LEU A 412 -20.37 45.52 -14.18
N TYR A 413 -20.58 44.22 -14.41
CA TYR A 413 -21.91 43.68 -14.74
C TYR A 413 -22.55 42.92 -13.58
N VAL A 414 -21.76 42.14 -12.85
CA VAL A 414 -22.21 41.27 -11.76
C VAL A 414 -21.14 41.23 -10.67
N SER A 415 -21.52 41.05 -9.42
CA SER A 415 -20.55 40.78 -8.35
C SER A 415 -20.06 39.34 -8.43
N GLU A 416 -18.74 39.12 -8.52
CA GLU A 416 -18.15 37.77 -8.50
C GLU A 416 -18.48 37.04 -7.19
N ILE A 417 -18.39 37.76 -6.06
CA ILE A 417 -18.82 37.26 -4.75
C ILE A 417 -20.31 36.87 -4.78
N GLY A 418 -21.14 37.74 -5.36
CA GLY A 418 -22.58 37.49 -5.47
C GLY A 418 -22.88 36.21 -6.27
N GLU A 419 -22.23 36.02 -7.42
CA GLU A 419 -22.39 34.82 -8.25
C GLU A 419 -21.96 33.55 -7.50
N VAL A 420 -20.83 33.59 -6.81
CA VAL A 420 -20.30 32.43 -6.09
C VAL A 420 -21.16 32.08 -4.89
N LEU A 421 -21.64 33.07 -4.13
CA LEU A 421 -22.60 32.86 -3.04
C LEU A 421 -23.91 32.25 -3.56
N LEU A 422 -24.42 32.76 -4.69
CA LEU A 422 -25.63 32.23 -5.31
C LEU A 422 -25.43 30.80 -5.84
N SER A 423 -24.27 30.51 -6.43
CA SER A 423 -23.90 29.16 -6.86
C SER A 423 -23.84 28.20 -5.66
N SER A 424 -23.23 28.63 -4.56
CA SER A 424 -23.16 27.87 -3.31
C SER A 424 -24.55 27.59 -2.72
N LEU A 425 -25.45 28.59 -2.72
CA LEU A 425 -26.84 28.43 -2.33
C LEU A 425 -27.59 27.42 -3.21
N ASN A 426 -27.44 27.53 -4.52
CA ASN A 426 -28.05 26.59 -5.47
C ASN A 426 -27.51 25.16 -5.29
N GLY A 427 -26.21 25.02 -5.04
CA GLY A 427 -25.57 23.74 -4.73
C GLY A 427 -26.08 23.10 -3.44
N LEU A 428 -26.33 23.91 -2.40
CA LEU A 428 -26.96 23.45 -1.17
C LEU A 428 -28.41 23.03 -1.42
N ARG A 429 -29.19 23.85 -2.14
CA ARG A 429 -30.60 23.59 -2.47
C ARG A 429 -30.80 22.31 -3.28
N ALA A 430 -29.84 21.94 -4.12
CA ALA A 430 -29.90 20.71 -4.92
C ALA A 430 -29.71 19.42 -4.10
N ARG A 431 -29.36 19.50 -2.80
CA ARG A 431 -29.16 18.32 -1.96
C ARG A 431 -30.49 17.75 -1.46
N PRO A 432 -30.61 16.40 -1.34
CA PRO A 432 -31.79 15.77 -0.76
C PRO A 432 -31.96 16.15 0.72
N ASN A 433 -33.21 16.23 1.18
CA ASN A 433 -33.60 16.52 2.58
C ASN A 433 -33.18 17.90 3.10
N GLN A 434 -33.03 18.90 2.24
CA GLN A 434 -32.77 20.27 2.67
C GLN A 434 -34.07 21.02 3.00
N SER A 435 -33.95 22.01 3.88
CA SER A 435 -35.05 22.90 4.27
C SER A 435 -35.55 23.70 3.06
N ASP A 436 -36.86 23.91 2.96
CA ASP A 436 -37.45 24.79 1.93
C ASP A 436 -37.27 26.29 2.25
N ASN A 437 -36.80 26.63 3.47
CA ASN A 437 -36.60 28.03 3.86
C ASN A 437 -35.32 28.60 3.20
N ILE A 438 -35.53 29.38 2.12
CA ILE A 438 -34.47 30.01 1.33
C ILE A 438 -33.56 30.90 2.17
N GLU A 439 -34.09 31.61 3.17
CA GLU A 439 -33.30 32.49 4.01
C GLU A 439 -32.33 31.69 4.90
N HIS A 440 -32.82 30.64 5.53
CA HIS A 440 -31.98 29.74 6.32
C HIS A 440 -30.93 29.04 5.45
N LEU A 441 -31.31 28.61 4.24
CA LEU A 441 -30.38 28.05 3.27
C LEU A 441 -29.30 29.06 2.84
N ALA A 442 -29.68 30.32 2.61
CA ALA A 442 -28.74 31.38 2.25
C ALA A 442 -27.71 31.61 3.36
N LEU A 443 -28.15 31.74 4.62
CA LEU A 443 -27.23 31.89 5.76
C LEU A 443 -26.30 30.66 5.89
N THR A 444 -26.84 29.45 5.69
CA THR A 444 -26.05 28.21 5.75
C THR A 444 -25.03 28.13 4.61
N ALA A 445 -25.42 28.48 3.39
CA ALA A 445 -24.55 28.50 2.22
C ALA A 445 -23.43 29.54 2.39
N THR A 446 -23.78 30.75 2.81
CA THR A 446 -22.82 31.81 3.15
C THR A 446 -21.88 31.39 4.27
N SER A 447 -22.37 30.69 5.30
CA SER A 447 -21.54 30.14 6.38
C SER A 447 -20.51 29.14 5.91
N ASN A 448 -20.93 28.14 5.13
CA ASN A 448 -20.01 27.15 4.58
C ASN A 448 -18.98 27.80 3.64
N PHE A 449 -19.44 28.71 2.79
CA PHE A 449 -18.61 29.45 1.86
C PHE A 449 -17.53 30.27 2.57
N LEU A 450 -17.91 31.11 3.54
CA LEU A 450 -16.96 31.95 4.28
C LEU A 450 -16.05 31.15 5.20
N THR A 451 -16.56 30.07 5.80
CA THR A 451 -15.73 29.13 6.57
C THR A 451 -14.64 28.51 5.70
N SER A 452 -14.99 28.09 4.47
CA SER A 452 -14.02 27.57 3.51
C SER A 452 -13.01 28.64 3.10
N LEU A 453 -13.44 29.87 2.80
CA LEU A 453 -12.52 30.96 2.48
C LEU A 453 -11.51 31.22 3.60
N VAL A 454 -11.98 31.29 4.86
CA VAL A 454 -11.13 31.49 6.03
C VAL A 454 -10.10 30.38 6.17
N ASP A 455 -10.52 29.12 6.07
CA ASP A 455 -9.60 27.96 6.15
C ASP A 455 -8.54 28.00 5.03
N ASN A 456 -8.95 28.39 3.83
CA ASN A 456 -8.06 28.47 2.67
C ASN A 456 -7.06 29.62 2.75
N ILE A 457 -7.47 30.78 3.27
CA ILE A 457 -6.57 31.91 3.54
C ILE A 457 -5.57 31.53 4.65
N LEU A 458 -6.04 30.90 5.73
CA LEU A 458 -5.16 30.35 6.78
C LEU A 458 -4.14 29.38 6.18
N ALA A 459 -4.58 28.44 5.34
CA ALA A 459 -3.70 27.47 4.68
C ALA A 459 -2.64 28.15 3.79
N ALA A 460 -3.03 29.18 3.03
CA ALA A 460 -2.08 29.93 2.21
C ALA A 460 -1.01 30.62 3.06
N TYR A 461 -1.40 31.21 4.20
CA TYR A 461 -0.44 31.77 5.15
C TYR A 461 0.48 30.70 5.73
N SER A 462 -0.05 29.56 6.19
CA SER A 462 0.76 28.46 6.71
C SER A 462 1.79 27.95 5.68
N ILE A 463 1.38 27.79 4.41
CA ILE A 463 2.29 27.40 3.33
C ILE A 463 3.37 28.46 3.11
N SER A 464 3.00 29.75 3.14
CA SER A 464 3.97 30.85 2.97
C SER A 464 4.96 30.97 4.13
N GLN A 465 4.60 30.58 5.36
CA GLN A 465 5.55 30.46 6.48
C GLN A 465 6.64 29.42 6.16
N VAL A 466 6.24 28.28 5.59
CA VAL A 466 7.18 27.20 5.22
C VAL A 466 8.10 27.63 4.07
N TYR A 467 7.59 28.27 3.02
CA TYR A 467 8.38 28.55 1.81
C TYR A 467 9.04 29.92 1.73
N ILE A 468 8.37 30.97 2.23
CA ILE A 468 8.84 32.35 2.17
C ILE A 468 9.65 32.68 3.42
N ALA A 469 9.07 32.49 4.61
CA ALA A 469 9.79 32.73 5.86
C ALA A 469 10.83 31.64 6.16
N LYS A 470 10.63 30.41 5.67
CA LYS A 470 11.47 29.23 5.99
C LYS A 470 11.56 28.93 7.48
N ASP A 471 10.59 29.42 8.25
CA ASP A 471 10.51 29.25 9.68
C ASP A 471 9.63 28.03 9.97
N THR A 472 10.29 26.92 10.24
CA THR A 472 9.65 25.60 10.34
C THR A 472 10.07 24.89 11.61
N TYR A 473 9.23 23.97 12.08
CA TYR A 473 9.58 23.04 13.15
C TYR A 473 9.40 21.59 12.69
N PRO A 474 10.31 20.66 13.07
CA PRO A 474 10.17 19.26 12.74
C PRO A 474 9.02 18.64 13.54
N ILE A 475 8.21 17.83 12.87
CA ILE A 475 7.13 17.06 13.48
C ILE A 475 7.45 15.58 13.29
N GLU A 476 7.66 14.88 14.41
CA GLU A 476 7.85 13.44 14.43
C GLU A 476 6.56 12.70 14.08
N ILE A 477 6.68 11.66 13.26
CA ILE A 477 5.58 10.82 12.82
C ILE A 477 5.77 9.43 13.45
N PRO A 478 5.25 9.19 14.66
CA PRO A 478 5.54 7.97 15.41
C PRO A 478 4.87 6.71 14.82
N ASN A 479 3.85 6.89 13.99
CA ASN A 479 3.06 5.80 13.40
C ASN A 479 3.02 5.90 11.86
N ALA A 480 4.17 6.08 11.21
CA ALA A 480 4.26 5.94 9.76
C ALA A 480 4.38 4.45 9.40
N PHE A 481 3.55 3.99 8.45
CA PHE A 481 3.63 2.65 7.88
C PHE A 481 4.25 2.72 6.50
N CYS A 482 5.40 2.08 6.36
CA CYS A 482 6.11 1.96 5.10
C CYS A 482 5.99 0.53 4.58
N GLU A 483 5.80 0.39 3.27
CA GLU A 483 5.90 -0.91 2.61
C GLU A 483 7.30 -1.51 2.85
N ALA A 484 7.31 -2.76 3.28
CA ALA A 484 8.51 -3.54 3.48
C ALA A 484 8.33 -4.93 2.88
N ILE A 485 9.44 -5.57 2.54
CA ILE A 485 9.43 -6.97 2.16
C ILE A 485 9.81 -7.81 3.37
N ARG A 486 9.01 -8.84 3.62
CA ARG A 486 9.30 -9.92 4.56
C ARG A 486 9.53 -11.20 3.79
N LEU A 487 10.49 -12.00 4.22
CA LEU A 487 10.70 -13.35 3.68
C LEU A 487 9.57 -14.27 4.14
N GLY A 488 8.82 -14.83 3.20
CA GLY A 488 7.80 -15.84 3.47
C GLY A 488 6.57 -15.36 4.25
N SER A 489 5.58 -16.26 4.33
CA SER A 489 4.47 -16.14 5.29
C SER A 489 4.81 -16.86 6.58
N HIS A 490 4.46 -16.25 7.71
CA HIS A 490 4.68 -16.81 9.05
C HIS A 490 4.11 -18.23 9.20
N THR A 491 2.91 -18.46 8.65
CA THR A 491 2.23 -19.76 8.69
C THR A 491 3.01 -20.83 7.94
N TYR A 492 3.52 -20.52 6.75
CA TYR A 492 4.27 -21.48 5.92
C TYR A 492 5.69 -21.73 6.44
N ILE A 493 6.32 -20.74 7.08
CA ILE A 493 7.61 -20.92 7.76
C ILE A 493 7.48 -21.91 8.91
N ILE A 494 6.44 -21.76 9.76
CA ILE A 494 6.18 -22.69 10.86
C ILE A 494 5.84 -24.09 10.33
N ALA A 495 4.97 -24.18 9.32
CA ALA A 495 4.60 -25.47 8.74
C ALA A 495 5.83 -26.19 8.15
N THR A 496 6.69 -25.47 7.43
CA THR A 496 7.96 -26.01 6.90
C THR A 496 8.87 -26.49 8.03
N LEU A 497 9.01 -25.72 9.11
CA LEU A 497 9.81 -26.12 10.28
C LEU A 497 9.28 -27.40 10.92
N VAL A 498 7.97 -27.49 11.15
CA VAL A 498 7.33 -28.67 11.76
C VAL A 498 7.50 -29.91 10.89
N VAL A 499 7.31 -29.79 9.57
CA VAL A 499 7.48 -30.92 8.65
C VAL A 499 8.94 -31.38 8.60
N ASN A 500 9.91 -30.46 8.50
CA ASN A 500 11.33 -30.83 8.53
C ASN A 500 11.75 -31.42 9.87
N ALA A 501 11.23 -30.90 10.99
CA ALA A 501 11.44 -31.46 12.32
C ALA A 501 10.92 -32.90 12.40
N ALA A 502 9.70 -33.16 11.91
CA ALA A 502 9.10 -34.49 11.91
C ALA A 502 9.92 -35.48 11.06
N ILE A 503 10.38 -35.07 9.87
CA ILE A 503 11.23 -35.87 8.99
C ILE A 503 12.57 -36.19 9.67
N PHE A 504 13.20 -35.19 10.29
CA PHE A 504 14.47 -35.37 10.98
C PHE A 504 14.33 -36.27 12.21
N CYS A 505 13.30 -36.07 13.03
CA CYS A 505 12.97 -36.95 14.16
C CYS A 505 12.69 -38.38 13.71
N TYR A 506 11.96 -38.56 12.60
CA TYR A 506 11.75 -39.88 12.00
C TYR A 506 13.07 -40.54 11.63
N MET A 507 14.01 -39.82 10.99
CA MET A 507 15.31 -40.38 10.64
C MET A 507 16.17 -40.72 11.86
N ILE A 508 16.16 -39.88 12.91
CA ILE A 508 16.87 -40.20 14.16
C ILE A 508 16.26 -41.44 14.81
N ALA A 509 14.93 -41.52 14.89
CA ALA A 509 14.25 -42.69 15.45
C ALA A 509 14.59 -43.95 14.64
N ASP A 510 14.54 -43.87 13.31
CA ASP A 510 14.88 -44.95 12.39
C ASP A 510 16.34 -45.41 12.56
N LEU A 511 17.26 -44.46 12.71
CA LEU A 511 18.67 -44.71 12.99
C LEU A 511 18.88 -45.43 14.33
N LEU A 512 18.21 -44.97 15.40
CA LEU A 512 18.32 -45.55 16.74
C LEU A 512 17.72 -46.96 16.80
N LEU A 513 16.52 -47.15 16.23
CA LEU A 513 15.82 -48.44 16.20
C LEU A 513 16.61 -49.51 15.45
N HIS A 514 17.30 -49.13 14.38
CA HIS A 514 18.09 -50.05 13.55
C HIS A 514 19.59 -50.04 13.88
N GLN A 515 19.97 -49.49 15.04
CA GLN A 515 21.36 -49.45 15.55
C GLN A 515 22.36 -48.89 14.52
N GLY A 516 22.01 -47.79 13.86
CA GLY A 516 22.87 -47.15 12.86
C GLY A 516 22.88 -47.86 11.50
N TRP A 517 21.84 -48.64 11.20
CA TRP A 517 21.80 -49.56 10.04
C TRP A 517 23.06 -50.43 9.97
N ARG A 518 23.52 -50.93 11.12
CA ARG A 518 24.59 -51.93 11.20
C ARG A 518 24.12 -53.22 10.52
N ASN A 519 25.02 -53.86 9.77
CA ASN A 519 24.74 -55.06 8.98
C ASN A 519 23.71 -54.85 7.85
N LEU A 520 23.74 -53.67 7.21
CA LEU A 520 22.93 -53.45 6.00
C LEU A 520 23.39 -54.44 4.91
N PRO A 521 22.47 -55.25 4.35
CA PRO A 521 22.81 -56.11 3.22
C PRO A 521 23.20 -55.31 1.97
N ASP A 522 24.14 -55.84 1.18
CA ASP A 522 24.64 -55.15 -0.02
C ASP A 522 23.61 -55.08 -1.16
N TRP A 523 22.59 -55.94 -1.15
CA TRP A 523 21.55 -55.97 -2.18
C TRP A 523 20.61 -54.75 -2.08
N ASP A 524 20.25 -54.16 -3.24
CA ASP A 524 19.34 -53.01 -3.34
C ASP A 524 17.96 -53.39 -3.88
N MET A 525 16.91 -53.11 -3.10
CA MET A 525 15.51 -53.24 -3.55
C MET A 525 15.21 -52.47 -4.84
N LYS A 526 15.95 -51.39 -5.12
CA LYS A 526 15.80 -50.57 -6.32
C LYS A 526 16.41 -51.21 -7.57
N LYS A 527 17.32 -52.18 -7.41
CA LYS A 527 17.98 -52.86 -8.53
C LYS A 527 17.27 -54.18 -8.79
N VAL A 528 16.66 -54.28 -9.97
CA VAL A 528 15.98 -55.50 -10.43
C VAL A 528 16.93 -56.71 -10.41
N GLN A 529 18.21 -56.51 -10.70
CA GLN A 529 19.24 -57.55 -10.64
C GLN A 529 19.36 -58.14 -9.24
N ASP A 530 19.56 -57.29 -8.23
CA ASP A 530 19.70 -57.68 -6.83
C ASP A 530 18.42 -58.34 -6.29
N LEU A 531 17.26 -57.89 -6.76
CA LEU A 531 15.96 -58.47 -6.43
C LEU A 531 15.84 -59.91 -6.93
N VAL A 532 16.14 -60.15 -8.22
CA VAL A 532 16.08 -61.49 -8.83
C VAL A 532 17.07 -62.43 -8.13
N TYR A 533 18.28 -61.95 -7.82
CA TYR A 533 19.27 -62.72 -7.08
C TYR A 533 18.81 -63.07 -5.65
N GLY A 534 18.18 -62.14 -4.94
CA GLY A 534 17.66 -62.35 -3.59
C GLY A 534 16.51 -63.37 -3.53
N VAL A 535 15.63 -63.37 -4.53
CA VAL A 535 14.53 -64.34 -4.66
C VAL A 535 15.06 -65.74 -5.01
N LEU A 536 16.04 -65.83 -5.93
CA LEU A 536 16.64 -67.12 -6.34
C LEU A 536 17.42 -67.82 -5.22
N HIS A 537 18.01 -67.07 -4.27
CA HIS A 537 18.83 -67.63 -3.19
C HIS A 537 18.09 -67.77 -1.85
N GLY A 538 16.75 -67.64 -1.84
CA GLY A 538 15.93 -67.99 -0.67
C GLY A 538 16.24 -67.18 0.60
N GLY A 539 16.65 -65.91 0.46
CA GLY A 539 16.82 -65.00 1.61
C GLY A 539 18.04 -65.27 2.51
N ARG A 540 18.92 -66.23 2.19
CA ARG A 540 20.19 -66.45 2.92
C ARG A 540 21.38 -65.91 2.13
N VAL A 541 21.47 -64.58 2.01
CA VAL A 541 22.71 -63.92 1.61
C VAL A 541 23.38 -63.42 2.89
N SER A 542 24.19 -64.29 3.50
CA SER A 542 25.05 -63.96 4.64
C SER A 542 26.31 -63.26 4.14
N ASN A 543 26.63 -62.13 4.77
CA ASN A 543 27.84 -61.32 4.58
C ASN A 543 29.09 -62.15 4.21
N GLY A 544 29.57 -62.01 2.97
CA GLY A 544 30.88 -62.55 2.56
C GLY A 544 31.03 -62.74 1.05
N ASN A 545 31.81 -61.85 0.42
CA ASN A 545 32.41 -61.93 -0.91
C ASN A 545 31.48 -62.26 -2.10
N MET A 546 30.81 -61.21 -2.58
CA MET A 546 29.99 -61.20 -3.80
C MET A 546 30.78 -61.29 -5.12
N ILE A 547 32.12 -61.24 -5.10
CA ILE A 547 32.95 -61.12 -6.31
C ILE A 547 33.51 -62.47 -6.78
N ASP A 548 33.77 -63.43 -5.88
CA ASP A 548 34.48 -64.67 -6.24
C ASP A 548 33.60 -65.75 -6.90
N HIS A 549 32.26 -65.57 -6.94
CA HIS A 549 31.34 -66.53 -7.59
C HIS A 549 30.71 -66.03 -8.90
N ALA A 550 30.73 -64.71 -9.16
CA ALA A 550 30.24 -64.17 -10.43
C ALA A 550 31.18 -64.51 -11.61
N GLU A 551 32.47 -64.78 -11.35
CA GLU A 551 33.39 -65.24 -12.40
C GLU A 551 33.13 -66.70 -12.81
N ASN A 552 32.66 -67.57 -11.91
CA ASN A 552 32.39 -68.98 -12.23
C ASN A 552 31.03 -69.21 -12.94
N CYS A 553 30.10 -68.26 -12.89
CA CYS A 553 28.82 -68.37 -13.61
C CYS A 553 28.82 -67.71 -15.00
N LYS A 554 29.88 -67.00 -15.39
CA LYS A 554 29.99 -66.41 -16.74
C LYS A 554 30.12 -67.43 -17.87
N GLU A 555 30.38 -68.70 -17.57
CA GLU A 555 30.64 -69.71 -18.61
C GLU A 555 29.40 -70.48 -19.09
N LYS A 556 28.19 -70.22 -18.57
CA LYS A 556 27.02 -71.06 -18.91
C LYS A 556 25.68 -70.38 -19.18
N VAL A 557 25.64 -69.07 -19.42
CA VAL A 557 24.42 -68.40 -19.93
C VAL A 557 24.76 -67.62 -21.19
N LEU A 558 24.70 -68.31 -22.33
CA LEU A 558 24.55 -67.70 -23.66
C LEU A 558 23.16 -67.04 -23.72
N LEU A 559 23.11 -65.76 -23.35
CA LEU A 559 21.97 -64.90 -23.73
C LEU A 559 22.23 -64.41 -25.16
N GLU A 560 21.42 -64.92 -26.07
CA GLU A 560 21.32 -64.47 -27.45
C GLU A 560 21.23 -62.94 -27.52
N ARG A 561 22.15 -62.40 -28.30
CA ARG A 561 22.19 -61.01 -28.73
C ARG A 561 20.98 -60.79 -29.63
N VAL A 562 19.90 -60.20 -29.12
CA VAL A 562 18.86 -59.62 -29.97
C VAL A 562 19.49 -58.42 -30.68
N VAL A 563 19.91 -58.65 -31.91
CA VAL A 563 20.32 -57.62 -32.85
C VAL A 563 19.08 -56.81 -33.19
N TYR A 564 19.10 -55.51 -32.91
CA TYR A 564 18.10 -54.60 -33.43
C TYR A 564 18.39 -54.40 -34.92
N ASP A 565 17.50 -54.89 -35.79
CA ASP A 565 17.59 -54.65 -37.24
C ASP A 565 17.21 -53.19 -37.57
N GLU A 566 17.94 -52.60 -38.51
CA GLU A 566 17.80 -51.23 -39.01
C GLU A 566 16.42 -50.97 -39.64
N VAL A 567 15.92 -49.75 -39.46
CA VAL A 567 14.67 -49.25 -40.04
C VAL A 567 14.94 -48.69 -41.43
N ASP A 568 14.48 -49.38 -42.48
CA ASP A 568 14.72 -49.00 -43.89
C ASP A 568 13.80 -47.87 -44.43
N GLY A 569 13.04 -47.19 -43.57
CA GLY A 569 12.30 -45.98 -43.91
C GLY A 569 10.78 -46.10 -43.97
N TRP A 570 10.13 -44.97 -44.28
CA TRP A 570 8.68 -44.76 -44.20
C TRP A 570 8.04 -44.76 -45.59
N GLU A 571 6.96 -45.53 -45.77
CA GLU A 571 6.19 -45.55 -47.02
C GLU A 571 4.80 -44.93 -46.78
N ALA A 572 4.45 -43.89 -47.56
CA ALA A 572 3.16 -43.22 -47.48
C ALA A 572 2.12 -43.93 -48.33
N ASN A 573 1.02 -44.37 -47.72
CA ASN A 573 -0.13 -44.87 -48.48
C ASN A 573 -1.04 -43.73 -48.94
N ARG A 574 -1.74 -43.92 -50.07
CA ARG A 574 -2.62 -42.92 -50.73
C ARG A 574 -3.84 -42.45 -49.90
N GLY A 575 -3.90 -42.80 -48.61
CA GLY A 575 -4.90 -42.34 -47.64
C GLY A 575 -4.33 -41.53 -46.46
N GLY A 576 -3.06 -41.13 -46.48
CA GLY A 576 -2.48 -40.21 -45.48
C GLY A 576 -1.98 -40.84 -44.17
N THR A 577 -1.92 -42.18 -44.07
CA THR A 577 -1.30 -42.88 -42.94
C THR A 577 0.06 -43.49 -43.32
N TRP A 578 1.06 -43.29 -42.47
CA TRP A 578 2.42 -43.80 -42.63
C TRP A 578 2.55 -45.20 -42.02
N LYS A 579 3.20 -46.13 -42.72
CA LYS A 579 3.46 -47.49 -42.23
C LYS A 579 4.96 -47.78 -42.23
N LEU A 580 5.48 -48.28 -41.11
CA LEU A 580 6.87 -48.74 -40.97
C LEU A 580 7.03 -50.11 -41.64
N ARG A 581 8.06 -50.24 -42.49
CA ARG A 581 8.39 -51.48 -43.21
C ARG A 581 9.64 -52.10 -42.60
N PHE A 582 9.57 -53.37 -42.21
CA PHE A 582 10.72 -54.18 -41.78
C PHE A 582 11.08 -55.18 -42.88
N SER A 583 12.38 -55.41 -43.10
CA SER A 583 12.86 -56.12 -44.30
C SER A 583 12.70 -57.65 -44.25
N ARG A 584 12.37 -58.26 -43.10
CA ARG A 584 12.10 -59.71 -43.00
C ARG A 584 11.03 -60.07 -41.98
N THR A 585 10.19 -61.05 -42.32
CA THR A 585 9.20 -61.69 -41.43
C THR A 585 9.88 -62.63 -40.43
N PRO A 586 9.60 -62.56 -39.12
CA PRO A 586 10.18 -63.50 -38.16
C PRO A 586 9.49 -64.87 -38.26
N THR A 587 10.27 -65.91 -38.56
CA THR A 587 9.89 -67.31 -38.40
C THR A 587 9.95 -67.70 -36.93
N VAL A 588 8.81 -68.10 -36.37
CA VAL A 588 8.69 -68.66 -35.02
C VAL A 588 9.05 -70.15 -35.09
N HIS A 589 10.17 -70.54 -34.47
CA HIS A 589 10.42 -71.95 -34.17
C HIS A 589 9.82 -72.28 -32.80
N GLY A 590 8.76 -73.08 -32.82
CA GLY A 590 8.16 -73.68 -31.63
C GLY A 590 9.01 -74.82 -31.08
N LEU A 591 9.04 -74.94 -29.76
CA LEU A 591 9.44 -76.16 -29.06
C LEU A 591 8.18 -76.76 -28.44
N LEU A 592 7.75 -77.86 -29.07
CA LEU A 592 6.78 -78.82 -28.58
C LEU A 592 7.33 -79.52 -27.33
N LEU A 593 6.54 -79.54 -26.26
CA LEU A 593 6.41 -80.72 -25.41
C LEU A 593 4.94 -81.12 -25.47
N ASP A 594 4.67 -82.13 -26.29
CA ASP A 594 3.36 -82.77 -26.38
C ASP A 594 3.15 -83.68 -25.15
N PRO A 595 1.89 -83.84 -24.69
CA PRO A 595 1.49 -84.44 -23.44
C PRO A 595 1.13 -85.92 -23.63
N GLN A 596 0.42 -86.47 -22.64
CA GLN A 596 -0.15 -87.83 -22.54
C GLN A 596 0.77 -88.80 -21.79
N SER A 597 0.30 -89.58 -20.82
CA SER A 597 -1.07 -89.93 -20.39
C SER A 597 -0.93 -90.82 -19.15
N GLU A 598 -1.77 -90.59 -18.14
CA GLU A 598 -2.69 -91.61 -17.58
C GLU A 598 -2.02 -92.57 -16.56
N GLU A 599 -2.65 -92.98 -15.46
CA GLU A 599 -4.06 -93.03 -15.11
C GLU A 599 -4.16 -92.97 -13.56
N LEU A 600 -5.36 -92.67 -13.05
CA LEU A 600 -5.64 -92.72 -11.61
C LEU A 600 -5.54 -94.16 -11.12
N SER A 601 -4.88 -94.38 -9.98
CA SER A 601 -4.40 -95.69 -9.47
C SER A 601 -3.32 -96.34 -10.31
#